data_AF-A0A8T5LEY7-F1
#
_entry.id   AF-A0A8T5LEY7-F1
#
_cell.length_a   1.000
_cell.length_b   1.000
_cell.length_c   1.000
_cell.angle_alpha   90.00
_cell.angle_beta   90.00
_cell.angle_gamma   90.00
#
_symmetry.space_group_name_H-M   'P 1'
#
loop_
_entity.id
_entity.type
_entity.pdbx_description
1 polymer ?
#
loop_
_entity_poly.entity_id
_entity_poly.type
_entity_poly.pdbx_seq_one_letter_code
_entity_poly.pdbx_strand_id
1 'polypeptide(L)'
;MVQIRKIDEKRVDKMIREVVARAEGLRSFQDEKQAVIDQFKKEHQRCRNGQISERALEASSKRRMKELMSLDSKIRNDIKRARSSMRSTNKYIDVYLPEKVKTSKSGVHRVSLKKKSRSAAKKTT
;
A
#
# COMPACT_ATOMS: atom_id res chain seq x y z
N MET A 1 0.75 30.78 24.86
CA MET A 1 1.68 30.49 23.74
C MET A 1 1.64 29.00 23.44
N VAL A 2 1.20 28.61 22.25
CA VAL A 2 1.24 27.19 21.82
C VAL A 2 2.66 26.88 21.39
N GLN A 3 3.38 26.08 22.18
CA GLN A 3 4.67 25.54 21.75
C GLN A 3 4.42 24.62 20.55
N ILE A 4 4.73 25.11 19.35
CA ILE A 4 4.80 24.29 18.14
C ILE A 4 5.93 23.29 18.40
N ARG A 5 5.58 22.04 18.70
CA ARG A 5 6.59 20.97 18.80
C ARG A 5 7.24 20.84 17.43
N LYS A 6 8.55 21.07 17.34
CA LYS A 6 9.31 20.84 16.11
C LYS A 6 9.16 19.37 15.70
N ILE A 7 8.87 19.13 14.42
CA ILE A 7 8.89 17.79 13.83
C ILE A 7 10.32 17.25 13.91
N ASP A 8 10.45 15.96 14.24
CA ASP A 8 11.70 15.24 14.02
C ASP A 8 11.78 14.85 12.54
N GLU A 9 12.45 15.70 11.76
CA GLU A 9 12.60 15.54 10.30
C GLU A 9 13.26 14.21 9.94
N LYS A 10 14.27 13.76 10.72
CA LYS A 10 14.96 12.49 10.48
C LYS A 10 14.00 11.31 10.63
N ARG A 11 13.11 11.38 11.61
CA ARG A 11 12.08 10.35 11.81
C ARG A 11 11.06 10.35 10.67
N VAL A 12 10.62 11.52 10.22
CA VAL A 12 9.69 11.63 9.08
C VAL A 12 10.33 11.08 7.81
N ASP A 13 11.58 11.46 7.51
CA ASP A 13 12.33 10.95 6.37
C ASP A 13 12.45 9.43 6.40
N LYS A 14 12.76 8.85 7.56
CA LYS A 14 12.80 7.39 7.72
C LYS A 14 11.44 6.76 7.40
N MET A 15 10.35 7.32 7.92
CA MET A 15 9.00 6.81 7.66
C MET A 15 8.61 6.92 6.17
N ILE A 16 8.98 8.02 5.50
CA ILE A 16 8.75 8.21 4.06
C ILE A 16 9.54 7.17 3.27
N ARG A 17 10.84 6.99 3.56
CA ARG A 17 11.68 5.98 2.90
C ARG A 17 11.11 4.57 3.05
N GLU A 18 10.60 4.21 4.23
CA GLU A 18 9.94 2.92 4.45
C GLU A 18 8.66 2.76 3.61
N VAL A 19 7.89 3.82 3.42
CA VAL A 19 6.70 3.79 2.54
C VAL A 19 7.11 3.63 1.08
N VAL A 20 8.12 4.37 0.62
CA VAL A 20 8.65 4.28 -0.75
C VAL A 20 9.19 2.89 -1.05
N ALA A 21 10.04 2.34 -0.18
CA ALA A 21 10.60 0.99 -0.36
C ALA A 21 9.50 -0.08 -0.47
N ARG A 22 8.42 0.05 0.29
CA ARG A 22 7.25 -0.86 0.18
C ARG A 22 6.49 -0.67 -1.14
N ALA A 23 6.37 0.56 -1.63
CA ALA A 23 5.72 0.83 -2.91
C ALA A 23 6.52 0.26 -4.09
N GLU A 24 7.85 0.38 -4.04
CA GLU A 24 8.76 -0.24 -5.02
C GLU A 24 8.67 -1.76 -5.00
N GLY A 25 8.67 -2.37 -3.81
CA GLY A 25 8.46 -3.83 -3.66
C GLY A 25 7.13 -4.30 -4.24
N LEU A 26 6.05 -3.54 -4.01
CA LEU A 26 4.73 -3.83 -4.61
C LEU A 26 4.76 -3.78 -6.13
N ARG A 27 5.48 -2.81 -6.71
CA ARG A 27 5.65 -2.70 -8.16
C ARG A 27 6.41 -3.91 -8.71
N SER A 28 7.51 -4.30 -8.07
CA SER A 28 8.28 -5.50 -8.45
C SER A 28 7.40 -6.76 -8.48
N PHE A 29 6.57 -6.99 -7.45
CA PHE A 29 5.68 -8.14 -7.43
C PHE A 29 4.59 -8.09 -8.51
N GLN A 30 4.11 -6.90 -8.90
CA GLN A 30 3.18 -6.75 -10.01
C GLN A 30 3.85 -7.07 -11.36
N ASP A 31 5.09 -6.62 -11.55
CA ASP A 31 5.88 -6.90 -12.74
C ASP A 31 6.18 -8.41 -12.85
N GLU A 32 6.55 -9.07 -11.75
CA GLU A 32 6.71 -10.53 -11.68
C GLU A 32 5.41 -11.26 -12.03
N LYS A 33 4.27 -10.83 -11.48
CA LYS A 33 2.96 -11.42 -11.78
C LYS A 33 2.63 -11.29 -13.27
N GLN A 34 2.90 -10.13 -13.86
CA GLN A 34 2.66 -9.90 -15.28
C GLN A 34 3.56 -10.80 -16.15
N ALA A 35 4.83 -10.96 -15.76
CA ALA A 35 5.76 -11.86 -16.46
C ALA A 35 5.27 -13.32 -16.47
N VAL A 36 4.75 -13.84 -15.35
CA VAL A 36 4.18 -15.19 -15.28
C VAL A 36 2.98 -15.34 -16.22
N ILE A 37 2.10 -14.33 -16.27
CA ILE A 37 0.94 -14.31 -17.19
C ILE A 37 1.40 -14.31 -18.65
N ASP A 38 2.41 -13.49 -18.98
CA ASP A 38 2.90 -13.37 -20.35
C ASP A 38 3.61 -14.64 -20.82
N GLN A 39 4.36 -15.30 -19.94
CA GLN A 39 4.92 -16.62 -20.24
C GLN A 39 3.82 -17.66 -20.48
N PHE A 40 2.73 -17.64 -19.70
CA PHE A 40 1.59 -18.53 -19.93
C PHE A 40 0.92 -18.30 -21.29
N LYS A 41 0.70 -17.04 -21.67
CA LYS A 41 0.17 -16.70 -23.00
C LYS A 41 1.05 -17.23 -24.12
N LYS A 42 2.38 -17.10 -23.99
CA LYS A 42 3.33 -17.64 -24.97
C LYS A 42 3.22 -19.16 -25.08
N GLU A 43 3.18 -19.88 -23.97
CA GLU A 43 3.03 -21.34 -24.00
C GLU A 43 1.67 -21.81 -24.54
N HIS A 44 0.58 -21.13 -24.15
CA HIS A 44 -0.74 -21.39 -24.70
C HIS A 44 -0.72 -21.24 -26.23
N GLN A 45 -0.06 -20.20 -26.76
CA GLN A 45 0.10 -20.02 -28.19
C GLN A 45 0.94 -21.14 -28.83
N ARG A 46 2.03 -21.58 -28.19
CA ARG A 46 2.83 -22.72 -28.67
C ARG A 46 2.01 -24.01 -28.73
N CYS A 47 1.14 -24.25 -27.75
CA CYS A 47 0.23 -25.39 -27.75
C CYS A 47 -0.77 -25.31 -28.90
N ARG A 48 -1.36 -24.13 -29.11
CA ARG A 48 -2.27 -23.87 -30.24
C ARG A 48 -1.62 -24.09 -31.60
N ASN A 49 -0.31 -23.80 -31.70
CA ASN A 49 0.49 -24.04 -32.89
C ASN A 49 0.98 -25.50 -33.02
N GLY A 50 0.57 -26.41 -32.12
CA GLY A 50 1.01 -27.81 -32.11
C GLY A 50 2.47 -28.03 -31.69
N GLN A 51 3.16 -27.01 -31.18
CA GLN A 51 4.58 -27.09 -30.79
C GLN A 51 4.80 -27.75 -29.42
N ILE A 52 3.75 -27.81 -28.59
CA ILE A 52 3.74 -28.54 -27.32
C ILE A 52 2.41 -29.26 -27.17
N SER A 53 2.39 -30.33 -26.37
CA SER A 53 1.18 -31.09 -26.09
C SER A 53 0.28 -30.41 -25.05
N GLU A 54 -1.01 -30.70 -25.09
CA GLU A 54 -1.99 -30.22 -24.10
C GLU A 54 -1.62 -30.66 -22.67
N ARG A 55 -1.09 -31.88 -22.51
CA ARG A 55 -0.62 -32.38 -21.21
C ARG A 55 0.54 -31.53 -20.67
N ALA A 56 1.46 -31.11 -21.53
CA ALA A 56 2.55 -30.22 -21.13
C ALA A 56 2.03 -28.83 -20.73
N LEU A 57 1.05 -28.29 -21.47
CA LEU A 57 0.40 -27.03 -21.13
C LEU A 57 -0.36 -27.13 -19.79
N GLU A 58 -1.07 -28.22 -19.54
CA GLU A 58 -1.81 -28.45 -18.29
C GLU A 58 -0.87 -28.51 -17.08
N ALA A 59 0.24 -29.24 -17.20
CA ALA A 59 1.25 -29.31 -16.14
C ALA A 59 1.88 -27.94 -15.84
N SER A 60 2.16 -27.15 -16.88
CA SER A 60 2.66 -25.78 -16.75
C SER A 60 1.62 -24.84 -16.11
N SER A 61 0.35 -24.93 -16.53
CA SER A 61 -0.77 -24.16 -15.98
C SER A 61 -0.89 -24.34 -14.47
N LYS A 62 -0.84 -25.59 -13.99
CA LYS A 62 -0.91 -25.91 -12.55
C LYS A 62 0.25 -25.28 -11.77
N ARG A 63 1.47 -25.30 -12.33
CA ARG A 63 2.66 -24.69 -11.69
C ARG A 63 2.53 -23.17 -11.61
N ARG A 64 2.20 -22.52 -12.73
CA ARG A 64 2.01 -21.06 -12.80
C ARG A 64 0.86 -20.57 -11.94
N MET A 65 -0.23 -21.32 -11.85
CA MET A 65 -1.34 -20.98 -10.95
C MET A 65 -0.88 -20.88 -9.49
N LYS A 66 -0.08 -21.85 -9.02
CA LYS A 66 0.49 -21.79 -7.66
C LYS A 66 1.39 -20.57 -7.45
N GLU A 67 2.20 -20.25 -8.44
CA GLU A 67 3.07 -19.07 -8.42
C GLU A 67 2.26 -17.76 -8.37
N LEU A 68 1.23 -17.62 -9.20
CA LEU A 68 0.32 -16.47 -9.21
C LEU A 68 -0.40 -16.31 -7.87
N MET A 69 -0.88 -17.41 -7.27
CA MET A 69 -1.51 -17.37 -5.95
C MET A 69 -0.53 -16.92 -4.86
N SER A 70 0.72 -17.36 -4.93
CA SER A 70 1.78 -16.94 -4.01
C SER A 70 2.07 -15.44 -4.14
N LEU A 71 2.25 -14.95 -5.37
CA LEU A 71 2.47 -13.53 -5.66
C LEU A 71 1.27 -12.68 -5.22
N ASP A 72 0.04 -13.13 -5.46
CA ASP A 72 -1.16 -12.42 -4.99
C ASP A 72 -1.23 -12.32 -3.47
N SER A 73 -0.84 -13.38 -2.74
CA SER A 73 -0.75 -13.34 -1.29
C SER A 73 0.29 -12.31 -0.82
N LYS A 74 1.48 -12.31 -1.43
CA LYS A 74 2.54 -11.32 -1.14
C LYS A 74 2.06 -9.89 -1.39
N ILE A 75 1.49 -9.61 -2.56
CA ILE A 75 0.96 -8.29 -2.92
C ILE A 75 -0.09 -7.83 -1.90
N ARG A 76 -1.07 -8.68 -1.56
CA ARG A 76 -2.11 -8.33 -0.58
C ARG A 76 -1.52 -8.03 0.80
N ASN A 77 -0.54 -8.80 1.24
CA ASN A 77 0.11 -8.60 2.53
C ASN A 77 0.93 -7.31 2.56
N ASP A 78 1.65 -7.01 1.49
CA ASP A 78 2.44 -5.78 1.41
C ASP A 78 1.55 -4.54 1.25
N ILE A 79 0.41 -4.62 0.55
CA ILE A 79 -0.59 -3.54 0.55
C ILE A 79 -1.10 -3.26 1.97
N LYS A 80 -1.41 -4.30 2.75
CA LYS A 80 -1.85 -4.14 4.15
C LYS A 80 -0.77 -3.44 4.99
N ARG A 81 0.49 -3.87 4.84
CA ARG A 81 1.63 -3.30 5.57
C ARG A 81 1.91 -1.85 5.15
N ALA A 82 1.91 -1.56 3.85
CA ALA A 82 2.08 -0.21 3.30
C ALA A 82 0.98 0.75 3.81
N ARG A 83 -0.28 0.31 3.82
CA ARG A 83 -1.40 1.06 4.40
C ARG A 83 -1.20 1.34 5.89
N SER A 84 -0.69 0.37 6.65
CA SER A 84 -0.38 0.55 8.07
C SER A 84 0.73 1.57 8.28
N SER A 85 1.86 1.46 7.55
CA SER A 85 2.97 2.41 7.59
C SER A 85 2.51 3.83 7.22
N MET A 86 1.70 3.96 6.17
CA MET A 86 1.16 5.26 5.74
C MET A 86 0.23 5.87 6.79
N ARG A 87 -0.66 5.08 7.41
CA ARG A 87 -1.51 5.56 8.52
C ARG A 87 -0.68 6.03 9.71
N SER A 88 0.35 5.29 10.09
CA SER A 88 1.25 5.68 11.18
C SER A 88 2.00 6.97 10.87
N THR A 89 2.47 7.11 9.62
CA THR A 89 3.16 8.32 9.13
C THR A 89 2.23 9.53 9.16
N ASN A 90 1.03 9.39 8.60
CA ASN A 90 0.03 10.46 8.60
C ASN A 90 -0.40 10.82 10.02
N LYS A 91 -0.57 9.85 10.92
CA LYS A 91 -0.87 10.12 12.34
C LYS A 91 0.25 10.89 13.02
N TYR A 92 1.50 10.56 12.73
CA TYR A 92 2.65 11.31 13.25
C TYR A 92 2.63 12.74 12.72
N ILE A 93 2.54 12.93 11.40
CA ILE A 93 2.51 14.24 10.75
C ILE A 93 1.31 15.09 11.25
N ASP A 94 0.12 14.51 11.33
CA ASP A 94 -1.12 15.17 11.81
C ASP A 94 -1.00 15.73 13.23
N VAL A 95 -0.16 15.13 14.10
CA VAL A 95 0.06 15.62 15.47
C VAL A 95 0.89 16.90 15.48
N TYR A 96 1.75 17.09 14.49
CA TYR A 96 2.68 18.22 14.42
C TYR A 96 2.31 19.26 13.37
N LEU A 97 1.37 18.99 12.47
CA LEU A 97 0.80 19.98 11.57
C LEU A 97 -0.18 20.90 12.34
N PRO A 98 0.10 22.21 12.44
CA PRO A 98 -0.73 23.15 13.20
C PRO A 98 -2.11 23.42 12.58
N GLU A 99 -2.33 23.08 11.30
CA GLU A 99 -3.58 23.36 10.58
C GLU A 99 -3.97 22.18 9.68
N LYS A 100 -5.24 21.75 9.72
CA LYS A 100 -5.79 20.85 8.71
C LYS A 100 -6.38 21.69 7.59
N VAL A 101 -5.73 21.64 6.43
CA VAL A 101 -6.24 22.29 5.21
C VAL A 101 -7.29 21.37 4.59
N LYS A 102 -8.55 21.83 4.50
CA LYS A 102 -9.61 21.13 3.76
C LYS A 102 -9.78 21.78 2.40
N THR A 103 -9.62 21.01 1.34
CA THR A 103 -9.93 21.45 -0.02
C THR A 103 -11.36 21.04 -0.37
N SER A 104 -12.20 21.99 -0.80
CA SER A 104 -13.54 21.74 -1.36
C SER A 104 -13.58 22.24 -2.82
N LYS A 105 -14.66 21.92 -3.54
CA LYS A 105 -14.89 22.45 -4.91
C LYS A 105 -14.94 23.98 -4.98
N SER A 106 -15.16 24.66 -3.84
CA SER A 106 -15.20 26.13 -3.76
C SER A 106 -13.88 26.77 -3.31
N GLY A 107 -12.81 25.99 -3.11
CA GLY A 107 -11.49 26.50 -2.77
C GLY A 107 -10.82 25.80 -1.58
N VAL A 108 -9.68 26.36 -1.15
CA VAL A 108 -8.86 25.86 -0.04
C VAL A 108 -9.29 26.53 1.26
N HIS A 109 -9.92 25.78 2.17
CA HIS A 109 -10.40 26.27 3.45
C HIS A 109 -9.48 25.80 4.59
N ARG A 110 -8.85 26.76 5.30
CA ARG A 110 -8.11 26.46 6.54
C ARG A 110 -9.09 26.18 7.66
N VAL A 111 -9.05 24.97 8.22
CA VAL A 111 -9.86 24.63 9.38
C VAL A 111 -8.96 24.57 10.61
N SER A 112 -9.11 25.55 11.50
CA SER A 112 -8.48 25.50 12.82
C SER A 112 -9.11 24.37 13.63
N LEU A 113 -8.26 23.44 14.11
CA LEU A 113 -8.72 22.34 14.94
C LEU A 113 -9.12 22.89 16.31
N LYS A 114 -10.43 23.06 16.56
CA LYS A 114 -10.94 23.21 17.93
C LYS A 114 -10.50 21.97 18.72
N LYS A 115 -9.71 22.22 19.77
CA LYS A 115 -9.21 21.22 20.73
C LYS A 115 -10.40 20.39 21.22
N LYS A 116 -10.45 19.08 20.89
CA LYS A 116 -11.42 18.16 21.49
C LYS A 116 -11.13 18.11 22.99
N SER A 117 -11.91 18.82 23.79
CA SER A 117 -11.95 18.58 25.23
C SER A 117 -12.41 17.13 25.43
N ARG A 118 -11.56 16.31 26.04
CA ARG A 118 -11.98 15.01 26.54
C ARG A 118 -13.01 15.28 27.64
N SER A 119 -14.29 15.06 27.37
CA SER A 119 -15.29 15.02 28.42
C SER A 119 -14.93 13.86 29.35
N ALA A 120 -14.66 14.19 30.61
CA ALA A 120 -14.48 13.18 31.65
C ALA A 120 -15.78 12.39 31.75
N ALA A 121 -15.73 11.09 31.46
CA ALA A 121 -16.82 10.18 31.75
C ALA A 121 -17.03 10.17 33.27
N LYS A 122 -18.13 10.79 33.71
CA LYS A 122 -18.59 10.77 35.09
C LYS A 122 -19.02 9.33 35.40
N LYS A 123 -18.22 8.60 36.19
CA LYS A 123 -18.66 7.36 36.83
C LYS A 123 -19.71 7.75 37.88
N THR A 124 -20.93 7.25 37.72
CA THR A 124 -21.92 7.17 38.80
C THR A 124 -22.03 5.70 39.20
N THR A 125 -21.46 5.40 40.37
CA THR A 125 -21.86 4.30 41.25
C THR A 125 -23.27 4.53 41.78
#